data_AF-A0A517SQL5-F1
#
_entry.id   AF-A0A517SQL5-F1
#
_cell.length_a   1.000
_cell.length_b   1.000
_cell.length_c   1.000
_cell.angle_alpha   90.00
_cell.angle_beta   90.00
_cell.angle_gamma   90.00
#
_symmetry.space_group_name_H-M   'P 1'
#
loop_
_entity.id
_entity.type
_entity.pdbx_description
1 polymer ?
#
loop_
_entity_poly.entity_id
_entity_poly.type
_entity_poly.pdbx_seq_one_letter_code
_entity_poly.pdbx_strand_id
1 'polypeptide(L)'
;MKLPFHRLNLMPTCFALLCVLLCLSPSFTSTAHSQGPAVDDEGRVVNFERDILPIFQKRCLQCHNVDNAKGDFQIDDPEYALSYIDDTDDVDACTLWADFLVTDDEDTMMPPVSEGGPLTAQELSLIKVWILEGANWPEGLIIKAAGEEDAGDQPAAEPAAEEEARSFLSRVWAFQGYFHPATVHFPIALFLFGAFFVVVGVVRPSLGMQIPLACLWFGALTSVVAAAMGWAFAAEHGYGSWSKVDMDSEIFWHRWSGIIVSVLSVIFSLVAFKAVTGKKPSLHKVWKLGLLVLAGLVGLVGHQGGELVYGKAMYTKAFELILGPAEEPAEETAAAEEPAAEEPAAEEPAAEEPAAEEPATEEPATEEPATEEPATEEPAAEETAEATTDTSSEAADSDEPATDEPATDEPATDETE
;
A
#
# COMPACT_ATOMS: atom_id res chain seq x y z
N MET A 1 16.98 8.30 59.62
CA MET A 1 16.60 9.51 58.86
C MET A 1 15.31 9.20 58.09
N LYS A 2 14.18 9.80 58.50
CA LYS A 2 12.89 9.69 57.81
C LYS A 2 12.71 10.97 57.01
N LEU A 3 12.65 10.89 55.68
CA LEU A 3 12.27 12.02 54.83
C LEU A 3 10.75 11.99 54.62
N PRO A 4 10.04 13.14 54.72
CA PRO A 4 8.60 13.20 54.49
C PRO A 4 8.31 13.42 53.00
N PHE A 5 7.65 12.46 52.34
CA PHE A 5 7.06 12.66 51.02
C PHE A 5 5.75 13.46 51.17
N HIS A 6 5.74 14.65 50.60
CA HIS A 6 4.59 15.54 50.50
C HIS A 6 3.55 14.92 49.55
N ARG A 7 2.31 14.75 50.00
CA ARG A 7 1.19 14.28 49.17
C ARG A 7 0.75 15.41 48.24
N LEU A 8 1.13 15.34 46.96
CA LEU A 8 0.53 16.16 45.90
C LEU A 8 -0.84 15.57 45.52
N ASN A 9 -1.92 16.15 46.05
CA ASN A 9 -3.32 15.82 45.74
C ASN A 9 -3.80 16.66 44.53
N LEU A 10 -3.24 16.46 43.33
CA LEU A 10 -3.61 17.24 42.13
C LEU A 10 -4.12 16.41 40.94
N MET A 11 -4.54 15.14 41.13
CA MET A 11 -4.90 14.26 40.00
C MET A 11 -6.38 13.84 39.81
N PRO A 12 -7.36 14.02 40.74
CA PRO A 12 -8.70 13.50 40.48
C PRO A 12 -9.62 14.45 39.70
N THR A 13 -9.34 15.75 39.65
CA THR A 13 -10.23 16.74 39.00
C THR A 13 -9.97 16.93 37.51
N CYS A 14 -8.74 16.68 37.04
CA CYS A 14 -8.41 16.77 35.60
C CYS A 14 -8.95 15.59 34.78
N PHE A 15 -9.14 14.42 35.39
CA PHE A 15 -9.55 13.20 34.68
C PHE A 15 -11.06 13.17 34.35
N ALA A 16 -11.90 13.81 35.17
CA ALA A 16 -13.35 13.86 34.96
C ALA A 16 -13.75 14.87 33.86
N LEU A 17 -12.92 15.89 33.62
CA LEU A 17 -13.18 16.95 32.63
C LEU A 17 -12.87 16.48 31.20
N LEU A 18 -11.98 15.50 31.03
CA LEU A 18 -11.62 14.91 29.73
C LEU A 18 -12.74 14.00 29.18
N CYS A 19 -13.51 13.32 30.05
CA CYS A 19 -14.59 12.42 29.63
C CYS A 19 -15.85 13.14 29.12
N VAL A 20 -16.08 14.40 29.51
CA VAL A 20 -17.28 15.17 29.10
C VAL A 20 -17.08 15.85 27.74
N LEU A 21 -15.83 16.12 27.35
CA LEU A 21 -15.49 16.72 26.05
C LEU A 21 -15.51 15.73 24.87
N LEU A 22 -15.56 14.42 25.14
CA LEU A 22 -15.62 13.35 24.12
C LEU A 22 -17.03 13.08 23.56
N CYS A 23 -18.07 13.74 24.09
CA CYS A 23 -19.47 13.46 23.70
C CYS A 23 -20.10 14.52 22.77
N LEU A 24 -19.37 15.59 22.40
CA LEU A 24 -19.87 16.62 21.49
C LEU A 24 -18.92 16.76 20.29
N SER A 25 -19.13 15.93 19.27
CA SER A 25 -18.50 16.12 17.96
C SER A 25 -19.60 16.26 16.90
N PRO A 26 -19.52 17.25 16.00
CA PRO A 26 -20.51 17.45 14.96
C PRO A 26 -20.38 16.36 13.88
N SER A 27 -21.53 15.91 13.37
CA SER A 27 -21.61 14.99 12.23
C SER A 27 -21.13 15.71 10.96
N PHE A 28 -19.93 15.38 10.49
CA PHE A 28 -19.49 15.73 9.14
C PHE A 28 -19.71 14.52 8.24
N THR A 29 -20.65 14.65 7.31
CA THR A 29 -20.82 13.73 6.19
C THR A 29 -19.86 14.19 5.10
N SER A 30 -18.77 13.47 4.92
CA SER A 30 -17.88 13.65 3.75
C SER A 30 -17.87 12.34 2.99
N THR A 31 -18.38 12.38 1.77
CA THR A 31 -18.22 11.32 0.78
C THR A 31 -16.80 11.45 0.22
N ALA A 32 -15.92 10.53 0.57
CA ALA A 32 -14.56 10.50 0.04
C ALA A 32 -14.12 9.05 -0.25
N HIS A 33 -13.46 8.88 -1.39
CA HIS A 33 -12.94 7.62 -1.93
C HIS A 33 -11.89 7.01 -0.99
N SER A 34 -12.02 5.70 -0.76
CA SER A 34 -11.15 4.88 0.07
C SER A 34 -9.84 4.59 -0.65
N GLN A 35 -8.70 5.05 -0.12
CA GLN A 35 -7.41 4.45 -0.48
C GLN A 35 -7.16 3.27 0.46
N GLY A 36 -7.06 2.07 -0.12
CA GLY A 36 -6.89 0.80 0.58
C GLY A 36 -5.51 0.64 1.24
N PRO A 37 -5.23 -0.53 1.83
CA PRO A 37 -3.97 -0.85 2.51
C PRO A 37 -2.72 -0.60 1.65
N ALA A 38 -1.56 -0.43 2.29
CA ALA A 38 -0.29 -0.22 1.59
C ALA A 38 0.19 -1.46 0.81
N VAL A 39 -0.31 -2.64 1.19
CA VAL A 39 -0.01 -3.93 0.58
C VAL A 39 -1.33 -4.68 0.38
N ASP A 40 -1.56 -5.30 -0.77
CA ASP A 40 -2.81 -6.02 -1.04
C ASP A 40 -2.86 -7.43 -0.40
N ASP A 41 -3.99 -8.12 -0.58
CA ASP A 41 -4.24 -9.44 0.01
C ASP A 41 -3.24 -10.49 -0.50
N GLU A 42 -2.70 -10.32 -1.71
CA GLU A 42 -1.64 -11.14 -2.30
C GLU A 42 -0.23 -10.72 -1.85
N GLY A 43 -0.12 -9.72 -0.98
CA GLY A 43 1.14 -9.26 -0.42
C GLY A 43 2.00 -8.44 -1.38
N ARG A 44 1.40 -7.79 -2.39
CA ARG A 44 2.06 -6.89 -3.34
C ARG A 44 2.05 -5.47 -2.80
N VAL A 45 3.17 -4.79 -2.90
CA VAL A 45 3.40 -3.45 -2.35
C VAL A 45 2.90 -2.37 -3.30
N VAL A 46 2.98 -2.60 -4.62
CA VAL A 46 2.55 -1.64 -5.62
C VAL A 46 1.12 -1.92 -6.06
N ASN A 47 0.24 -0.93 -5.92
CA ASN A 47 -1.14 -1.02 -6.39
C ASN A 47 -1.27 -0.30 -7.74
N PHE A 48 -1.77 -0.99 -8.76
CA PHE A 48 -1.86 -0.46 -10.12
C PHE A 48 -2.63 0.87 -10.19
N GLU A 49 -3.85 0.93 -9.69
CA GLU A 49 -4.71 2.13 -9.77
C GLU A 49 -4.16 3.32 -8.97
N ARG A 50 -3.56 3.04 -7.80
CA ARG A 50 -3.00 4.07 -6.91
C ARG A 50 -1.67 4.61 -7.41
N ASP A 51 -0.78 3.72 -7.86
CA ASP A 51 0.64 4.02 -8.03
C ASP A 51 1.08 4.05 -9.50
N ILE A 52 0.57 3.15 -10.35
CA ILE A 52 1.02 2.99 -11.75
C ILE A 52 0.14 3.78 -12.72
N LEU A 53 -1.17 3.70 -12.55
CA LEU A 53 -2.15 4.39 -13.39
C LEU A 53 -1.89 5.90 -13.50
N PRO A 54 -1.61 6.65 -12.41
CA PRO A 54 -1.31 8.08 -12.52
C PRO A 54 -0.02 8.36 -13.31
N ILE A 55 0.96 7.45 -13.28
CA ILE A 55 2.20 7.57 -14.04
C ILE A 55 1.88 7.38 -15.53
N PHE A 56 1.19 6.31 -15.90
CA PHE A 56 0.82 6.05 -17.30
C PHE A 56 -0.06 7.15 -17.89
N GLN A 57 -1.03 7.65 -17.12
CA GLN A 57 -1.88 8.77 -17.54
C GLN A 57 -1.10 10.05 -17.80
N LYS A 58 -0.11 10.35 -16.95
CA LYS A 58 0.64 11.60 -17.03
C LYS A 58 1.81 11.56 -18.00
N ARG A 59 2.45 10.38 -18.14
CA ARG A 59 3.75 10.24 -18.82
C ARG A 59 3.65 9.51 -20.16
N CYS A 60 2.67 8.63 -20.33
CA CYS A 60 2.62 7.71 -21.48
C CYS A 60 1.42 8.02 -22.39
N LEU A 61 0.23 8.24 -21.80
CA LEU A 61 -1.02 8.44 -22.54
C LEU A 61 -1.10 9.75 -23.34
N GLN A 62 -0.11 10.65 -23.25
CA GLN A 62 -0.03 11.80 -24.16
C GLN A 62 0.34 11.37 -25.60
N CYS A 63 1.10 10.28 -25.75
CA CYS A 63 1.68 9.84 -27.02
C CYS A 63 1.44 8.36 -27.37
N HIS A 64 0.93 7.55 -26.44
CA HIS A 64 0.66 6.12 -26.61
C HIS A 64 -0.79 5.78 -26.24
N ASN A 65 -1.73 6.30 -27.01
CA ASN A 65 -3.17 6.06 -26.83
C ASN A 65 -3.81 5.67 -28.17
N VAL A 66 -5.09 5.31 -28.15
CA VAL A 66 -5.85 4.91 -29.34
C VAL A 66 -5.86 5.96 -30.47
N ASP A 67 -5.86 7.25 -30.13
CA ASP A 67 -5.89 8.34 -31.11
C ASP A 67 -4.50 8.73 -31.64
N ASN A 68 -3.45 8.40 -30.88
CA ASN A 68 -2.06 8.75 -31.12
C ASN A 68 -1.17 7.62 -30.56
N ALA A 69 -0.92 6.61 -31.39
CA ALA A 69 -0.08 5.46 -31.08
C ALA A 69 1.32 5.65 -31.67
N LYS A 70 2.13 6.55 -31.08
CA LYS A 70 3.51 6.74 -31.56
C LYS A 70 4.31 5.44 -31.42
N GLY A 71 5.09 5.12 -32.44
CA GLY A 71 5.90 3.89 -32.45
C GLY A 71 5.08 2.60 -32.50
N ASP A 72 3.83 2.68 -32.99
CA ASP A 72 2.89 1.55 -33.04
C ASP A 72 2.62 0.91 -31.66
N PHE A 73 2.80 1.68 -30.59
CA PHE A 73 2.57 1.26 -29.20
C PHE A 73 1.41 2.02 -28.56
N GLN A 74 0.55 1.27 -27.88
CA GLN A 74 -0.63 1.74 -27.15
C GLN A 74 -0.56 1.22 -25.72
N ILE A 75 -0.65 2.12 -24.73
CA ILE A 75 -0.58 1.76 -23.31
C ILE A 75 -1.97 1.70 -22.66
N ASP A 76 -3.01 2.16 -23.35
CA ASP A 76 -4.40 2.12 -22.89
C ASP A 76 -5.01 0.72 -22.89
N ASP A 77 -4.54 -0.13 -23.81
CA ASP A 77 -4.91 -1.54 -23.90
C ASP A 77 -3.91 -2.43 -23.11
N PRO A 78 -4.37 -3.17 -22.09
CA PRO A 78 -3.50 -4.05 -21.31
C PRO A 78 -2.84 -5.15 -22.13
N GLU A 79 -3.49 -5.70 -23.15
CA GLU A 79 -2.90 -6.78 -23.97
C GLU A 79 -1.67 -6.28 -24.73
N TYR A 80 -1.75 -5.07 -25.31
CA TYR A 80 -0.62 -4.43 -25.98
C TYR A 80 0.45 -3.97 -24.98
N ALA A 81 0.06 -3.34 -23.87
CA ALA A 81 1.01 -2.88 -22.86
C ALA A 81 1.83 -4.05 -22.28
N LEU A 82 1.17 -5.15 -21.95
CA LEU A 82 1.81 -6.35 -21.39
C LEU A 82 2.67 -7.10 -22.42
N SER A 83 2.44 -6.93 -23.72
CA SER A 83 3.31 -7.54 -24.76
C SER A 83 4.75 -6.99 -24.77
N TYR A 84 4.95 -5.78 -24.22
CA TYR A 84 6.27 -5.17 -24.02
C TYR A 84 6.83 -5.43 -22.61
N ILE A 85 6.07 -6.13 -21.76
CA ILE A 85 6.49 -6.63 -20.45
C ILE A 85 6.61 -8.15 -20.58
N ASP A 86 7.67 -8.56 -21.28
CA ASP A 86 7.95 -9.93 -21.71
C ASP A 86 8.57 -10.82 -20.63
N ASP A 87 9.30 -10.24 -19.68
CA ASP A 87 9.87 -10.92 -18.51
C ASP A 87 9.59 -10.14 -17.21
N THR A 88 8.85 -10.76 -16.28
CA THR A 88 8.55 -10.20 -14.96
C THR A 88 9.51 -10.70 -13.88
N ASP A 89 10.24 -11.78 -14.13
CA ASP A 89 11.20 -12.38 -13.18
C ASP A 89 12.58 -11.72 -13.29
N ASP A 90 12.96 -11.26 -14.49
CA ASP A 90 14.14 -10.43 -14.75
C ASP A 90 13.75 -9.10 -15.42
N VAL A 91 13.46 -8.12 -14.58
CA VAL A 91 13.11 -6.76 -15.03
C VAL A 91 14.22 -6.08 -15.84
N ASP A 92 15.49 -6.46 -15.69
CA ASP A 92 16.57 -5.87 -16.48
C ASP A 92 16.63 -6.47 -17.91
N ALA A 93 15.90 -7.57 -18.17
CA ALA A 93 15.63 -8.14 -19.49
C ALA A 93 14.27 -7.71 -20.08
N CYS A 94 13.39 -7.13 -19.26
CA CYS A 94 12.08 -6.62 -19.68
C CYS A 94 12.23 -5.52 -20.74
N THR A 95 11.63 -5.72 -21.92
CA THR A 95 11.74 -4.81 -23.07
C THR A 95 11.31 -3.38 -22.71
N LEU A 96 10.14 -3.18 -22.07
CA LEU A 96 9.68 -1.87 -21.64
C LEU A 96 10.71 -1.17 -20.73
N TRP A 97 11.30 -1.92 -19.81
CA TRP A 97 12.23 -1.37 -18.83
C TRP A 97 13.57 -1.02 -19.48
N ALA A 98 14.25 -1.99 -20.06
CA ALA A 98 15.63 -1.89 -20.53
C ALA A 98 15.77 -0.97 -21.76
N ASP A 99 14.87 -1.13 -22.74
CA ASP A 99 15.04 -0.47 -24.04
C ASP A 99 14.48 0.96 -24.05
N PHE A 100 13.53 1.27 -23.16
CA PHE A 100 12.79 2.53 -23.18
C PHE A 100 12.87 3.36 -21.89
N LEU A 101 12.77 2.76 -20.70
CA LEU A 101 12.67 3.53 -19.44
C LEU A 101 14.02 3.89 -18.82
N VAL A 102 15.04 3.02 -18.96
CA VAL A 102 16.37 3.23 -18.36
C VAL A 102 17.52 3.27 -19.37
N THR A 103 17.22 3.33 -20.65
CA THR A 103 18.22 3.49 -21.73
C THR A 103 18.96 4.83 -21.62
N ASP A 104 20.21 4.86 -22.08
CA ASP A 104 21.02 6.09 -22.21
C ASP A 104 20.83 6.78 -23.57
N ASP A 105 20.12 6.15 -24.52
CA ASP A 105 19.85 6.69 -25.85
C ASP A 105 18.67 7.67 -25.81
N GLU A 106 18.94 8.95 -26.09
CA GLU A 106 17.93 10.02 -26.10
C GLU A 106 16.82 9.81 -27.15
N ASP A 107 17.11 9.09 -28.24
CA ASP A 107 16.14 8.85 -29.33
C ASP A 107 15.18 7.69 -29.01
N THR A 108 15.56 6.76 -28.14
CA THR A 108 14.71 5.63 -27.72
C THR A 108 14.11 5.80 -26.33
N MET A 109 14.66 6.70 -25.50
CA MET A 109 14.15 6.99 -24.16
C MET A 109 12.70 7.46 -24.19
N MET A 110 11.86 6.81 -23.37
CA MET A 110 10.47 7.18 -23.16
C MET A 110 10.19 7.53 -21.69
N PRO A 111 9.49 8.65 -21.42
CA PRO A 111 9.09 9.69 -22.38
C PRO A 111 10.30 10.44 -22.95
N PRO A 112 10.21 11.03 -24.16
CA PRO A 112 11.30 11.83 -24.72
C PRO A 112 11.63 13.02 -23.84
N VAL A 113 12.90 13.47 -23.84
CA VAL A 113 13.36 14.62 -23.06
C VAL A 113 12.56 15.89 -23.38
N SER A 114 12.13 16.07 -24.64
CA SER A 114 11.31 17.21 -25.06
C SER A 114 9.89 17.21 -24.51
N GLU A 115 9.38 16.05 -24.09
CA GLU A 115 8.01 15.86 -23.58
C GLU A 115 8.00 15.53 -22.07
N GLY A 116 9.10 15.83 -21.37
CA GLY A 116 9.16 15.78 -19.91
C GLY A 116 9.66 14.48 -19.30
N GLY A 117 10.36 13.64 -20.09
CA GLY A 117 11.24 12.59 -19.56
C GLY A 117 12.63 13.10 -19.16
N PRO A 118 13.50 12.25 -18.59
CA PRO A 118 13.23 10.88 -18.13
C PRO A 118 12.24 10.84 -16.96
N LEU A 119 11.73 9.65 -16.66
CA LEU A 119 10.95 9.43 -15.44
C LEU A 119 11.80 9.70 -14.20
N THR A 120 11.15 10.15 -13.12
CA THR A 120 11.84 10.33 -11.84
C THR A 120 12.24 8.97 -11.25
N ALA A 121 13.28 8.97 -10.41
CA ALA A 121 13.71 7.75 -9.71
C ALA A 121 12.57 7.07 -8.92
N GLN A 122 11.62 7.86 -8.41
CA GLN A 122 10.44 7.33 -7.72
C GLN A 122 9.49 6.63 -8.71
N GLU A 123 9.13 7.29 -9.82
CA GLU A 123 8.27 6.70 -10.86
C GLU A 123 8.89 5.40 -11.42
N LEU A 124 10.20 5.42 -11.70
CA LEU A 124 10.95 4.23 -12.13
C LEU A 124 10.92 3.14 -11.07
N SER A 125 11.12 3.46 -9.79
CA SER A 125 11.09 2.45 -8.73
C SER A 125 9.72 1.78 -8.58
N LEU A 126 8.62 2.53 -8.75
CA LEU A 126 7.27 1.99 -8.70
C LEU A 126 7.01 1.04 -9.87
N ILE A 127 7.37 1.46 -11.09
CA ILE A 127 7.24 0.61 -12.28
C ILE A 127 8.10 -0.65 -12.15
N LYS A 128 9.35 -0.53 -11.66
CA LYS A 128 10.27 -1.67 -11.46
C LYS A 128 9.65 -2.71 -10.53
N VAL A 129 9.17 -2.27 -9.37
CA VAL A 129 8.59 -3.17 -8.37
C VAL A 129 7.29 -3.78 -8.89
N TRP A 130 6.46 -3.00 -9.60
CA TRP A 130 5.23 -3.53 -10.21
C TRP A 130 5.51 -4.62 -11.26
N ILE A 131 6.51 -4.44 -12.13
CA ILE A 131 6.95 -5.48 -13.08
C ILE A 131 7.40 -6.72 -12.34
N LEU A 132 8.28 -6.57 -11.32
CA LEU A 132 8.76 -7.68 -10.48
C LEU A 132 7.66 -8.38 -9.67
N GLU A 133 6.55 -7.69 -9.41
CA GLU A 133 5.37 -8.26 -8.76
C GLU A 133 4.46 -9.02 -9.76
N GLY A 134 4.83 -9.07 -11.04
CA GLY A 134 4.10 -9.78 -12.10
C GLY A 134 3.26 -8.87 -13.00
N ALA A 135 3.54 -7.55 -13.00
CA ALA A 135 2.84 -6.55 -13.80
C ALA A 135 1.30 -6.64 -13.70
N ASN A 136 0.80 -6.90 -12.49
CA ASN A 136 -0.62 -7.16 -12.26
C ASN A 136 -1.47 -5.97 -12.72
N TRP A 137 -2.27 -6.21 -13.75
CA TRP A 137 -3.22 -5.25 -14.32
C TRP A 137 -4.65 -5.68 -13.95
N PRO A 138 -5.51 -4.78 -13.43
CA PRO A 138 -6.89 -5.14 -13.07
C PRO A 138 -7.71 -5.63 -14.27
N GLU A 139 -8.44 -6.73 -14.09
CA GLU A 139 -9.24 -7.32 -15.18
C GLU A 139 -10.25 -6.32 -15.76
N GLY A 140 -10.21 -6.16 -17.09
CA GLY A 140 -11.15 -5.30 -17.83
C GLY A 140 -10.90 -3.79 -17.69
N LEU A 141 -9.83 -3.36 -17.03
CA LEU A 141 -9.48 -1.95 -16.92
C LEU A 141 -8.76 -1.45 -18.18
N ILE A 142 -9.44 -0.61 -18.96
CA ILE A 142 -8.85 0.17 -20.05
C ILE A 142 -8.52 1.56 -19.51
N ILE A 143 -7.26 1.97 -19.60
CA ILE A 143 -6.81 3.24 -19.02
C ILE A 143 -6.95 4.36 -20.05
N LYS A 144 -7.46 5.52 -19.63
CA LYS A 144 -7.63 6.68 -20.53
C LYS A 144 -6.79 7.86 -20.06
N ALA A 145 -6.44 8.74 -20.99
CA ALA A 145 -5.78 10.01 -20.66
C ALA A 145 -6.59 10.78 -19.61
N ALA A 146 -5.90 11.45 -18.69
CA ALA A 146 -6.53 12.24 -17.65
C ALA A 146 -7.31 13.41 -18.27
N GLY A 147 -8.59 13.18 -18.59
CA GLY A 147 -9.46 14.17 -19.26
C GLY A 147 -10.55 13.58 -20.16
N GLU A 148 -10.48 12.32 -20.58
CA GLU A 148 -11.43 11.73 -21.53
C GLU A 148 -12.39 10.69 -20.90
N GLU A 149 -13.49 11.24 -20.37
CA GLU A 149 -14.82 10.68 -20.13
C GLU A 149 -15.06 9.54 -19.12
N ASP A 150 -15.63 9.93 -17.97
CA ASP A 150 -16.93 9.43 -17.50
C ASP A 150 -17.88 10.62 -17.26
N ALA A 151 -18.73 10.90 -18.25
CA ALA A 151 -19.94 11.72 -18.11
C ALA A 151 -21.18 10.82 -17.85
N GLY A 152 -21.01 9.74 -17.09
CA GLY A 152 -22.08 8.98 -16.46
C GLY A 152 -22.44 9.61 -15.11
N ASP A 153 -23.45 10.48 -15.11
CA ASP A 153 -24.16 11.01 -13.93
C ASP A 153 -23.30 11.34 -12.69
N GLN A 154 -22.08 11.83 -12.90
CA GLN A 154 -21.36 12.57 -11.87
C GLN A 154 -21.85 14.01 -11.96
N PRO A 155 -22.50 14.56 -10.91
CA PRO A 155 -22.80 15.99 -10.91
C PRO A 155 -21.47 16.70 -11.13
N ALA A 156 -21.45 17.55 -12.17
CA ALA A 156 -20.30 18.34 -12.58
C ALA A 156 -19.48 18.73 -11.35
N ALA A 157 -18.19 18.38 -11.35
CA ALA A 157 -17.25 18.88 -10.36
C ALA A 157 -17.41 20.41 -10.36
N GLU A 158 -18.12 20.89 -9.34
CA GLU A 158 -18.27 22.31 -9.07
C GLU A 158 -16.84 22.87 -9.03
N PRO A 159 -16.58 24.00 -9.68
CA PRO A 159 -15.23 24.58 -9.73
C PRO A 159 -14.73 24.64 -8.31
N ALA A 160 -13.70 23.84 -8.00
CA ALA A 160 -13.14 23.58 -6.68
C ALA A 160 -13.67 24.59 -5.68
N ALA A 161 -14.83 24.27 -5.08
CA ALA A 161 -15.49 25.14 -4.15
C ALA A 161 -14.40 25.47 -3.14
N GLU A 162 -14.04 26.77 -3.11
CA GLU A 162 -12.97 27.35 -2.32
C GLU A 162 -12.78 26.49 -1.08
N GLU A 163 -11.61 25.85 -0.92
CA GLU A 163 -11.25 25.12 0.30
C GLU A 163 -11.75 25.98 1.47
N GLU A 164 -12.90 25.62 2.03
CA GLU A 164 -13.55 26.46 3.02
C GLU A 164 -12.61 26.36 4.20
N ALA A 165 -11.80 27.41 4.38
CA ALA A 165 -10.52 27.30 5.08
C ALA A 165 -10.74 26.56 6.40
N ARG A 166 -10.34 25.27 6.44
CA ARG A 166 -10.66 24.39 7.57
C ARG A 166 -10.31 25.15 8.83
N SER A 167 -11.27 25.24 9.77
CA SER A 167 -11.05 25.95 11.01
C SER A 167 -9.73 25.49 11.63
N PHE A 168 -8.97 26.39 12.27
CA PHE A 168 -7.67 26.03 12.86
C PHE A 168 -7.78 24.79 13.76
N LEU A 169 -8.89 24.63 14.48
CA LEU A 169 -9.18 23.48 15.32
C LEU A 169 -9.34 22.18 14.52
N SER A 170 -10.03 22.22 13.38
CA SER A 170 -10.18 21.07 12.47
C SER A 170 -8.82 20.63 11.93
N ARG A 171 -7.97 21.59 11.53
CA ARG A 171 -6.60 21.30 11.07
C ARG A 171 -5.73 20.68 12.15
N VAL A 172 -5.79 21.21 13.38
CA VAL A 172 -5.05 20.65 14.52
C VAL A 172 -5.54 19.25 14.86
N TRP A 173 -6.86 19.02 14.82
CA TRP A 173 -7.45 17.70 15.05
C TRP A 173 -7.02 16.68 14.00
N ALA A 174 -7.00 17.05 12.73
CA ALA A 174 -6.50 16.22 11.64
C ALA A 174 -4.99 15.93 11.78
N PHE A 175 -4.21 16.98 12.01
CA PHE A 175 -2.75 16.91 12.14
C PHE A 175 -2.30 15.94 13.23
N GLN A 176 -2.94 15.96 14.41
CA GLN A 176 -2.55 15.04 15.48
C GLN A 176 -2.88 13.57 15.17
N GLY A 177 -3.83 13.30 14.27
CA GLY A 177 -4.16 11.94 13.83
C GLY A 177 -2.96 11.21 13.21
N TYR A 178 -2.07 11.91 12.48
CA TYR A 178 -0.88 11.32 11.86
C TYR A 178 0.12 10.72 12.87
N PHE A 179 0.04 11.10 14.14
CA PHE A 179 0.87 10.53 15.20
C PHE A 179 0.26 9.27 15.81
N HIS A 180 -0.88 8.77 15.31
CA HIS A 180 -1.49 7.54 15.80
C HIS A 180 -0.51 6.34 15.80
N PRO A 181 0.19 6.02 14.70
CA PRO A 181 1.16 4.91 14.70
C PRO A 181 2.28 5.11 15.73
N ALA A 182 2.78 6.33 15.92
CA ALA A 182 3.81 6.60 16.92
C ALA A 182 3.26 6.43 18.36
N THR A 183 2.04 6.90 18.62
CA THR A 183 1.48 6.90 19.97
C THR A 183 0.98 5.54 20.44
N VAL A 184 0.61 4.62 19.55
CA VAL A 184 0.20 3.26 19.94
C VAL A 184 1.32 2.44 20.58
N HIS A 185 2.59 2.75 20.29
CA HIS A 185 3.74 2.05 20.87
C HIS A 185 3.87 2.24 22.39
N PHE A 186 3.41 3.38 22.92
CA PHE A 186 3.48 3.68 24.35
C PHE A 186 2.59 2.76 25.21
N PRO A 187 1.26 2.66 24.98
CA PRO A 187 0.43 1.75 25.75
C PRO A 187 0.84 0.28 25.54
N ILE A 188 1.26 -0.12 24.33
CA ILE A 188 1.80 -1.46 24.05
C ILE A 188 2.98 -1.75 24.99
N ALA A 189 4.02 -0.91 24.94
CA ALA A 189 5.22 -1.10 25.75
C ALA A 189 4.91 -1.07 27.25
N LEU A 190 4.08 -0.12 27.71
CA LEU A 190 3.76 0.04 29.12
C LEU A 190 2.93 -1.15 29.65
N PHE A 191 1.94 -1.64 28.92
CA PHE A 191 1.16 -2.79 29.38
C PHE A 191 1.98 -4.08 29.38
N LEU A 192 2.78 -4.34 28.34
CA LEU A 192 3.67 -5.51 28.28
C LEU A 192 4.72 -5.47 29.38
N PHE A 193 5.39 -4.32 29.56
CA PHE A 193 6.39 -4.15 30.61
C PHE A 193 5.77 -4.23 32.01
N GLY A 194 4.61 -3.62 32.21
CA GLY A 194 3.86 -3.72 33.46
C GLY A 194 3.47 -5.16 33.79
N ALA A 195 2.97 -5.91 32.81
CA ALA A 195 2.63 -7.32 32.93
C ALA A 195 3.85 -8.20 33.26
N PHE A 196 4.99 -7.95 32.61
CA PHE A 196 6.26 -8.59 32.97
C PHE A 196 6.60 -8.40 34.44
N PHE A 197 6.46 -7.17 34.98
CA PHE A 197 6.71 -6.90 36.39
C PHE A 197 5.64 -7.44 37.34
N VAL A 198 4.42 -7.73 36.87
CA VAL A 198 3.43 -8.52 37.65
C VAL A 198 3.94 -9.95 37.83
N VAL A 199 4.46 -10.58 36.78
CA VAL A 199 5.00 -11.94 36.82
C VAL A 199 6.27 -12.01 37.66
N VAL A 200 7.24 -11.12 37.42
CA VAL A 200 8.45 -11.00 38.26
C VAL A 200 8.10 -10.73 39.71
N GLY A 201 7.02 -9.97 39.95
CA GLY A 201 6.47 -9.69 41.28
C GLY A 201 6.07 -10.92 42.09
N VAL A 202 5.80 -12.06 41.44
CA VAL A 202 5.55 -13.34 42.12
C VAL A 202 6.82 -13.86 42.80
N VAL A 203 7.97 -13.69 42.16
CA VAL A 203 9.29 -14.12 42.68
C VAL A 203 9.93 -13.03 43.55
N ARG A 204 9.80 -11.76 43.15
CA ARG A 204 10.32 -10.58 43.88
C ARG A 204 9.18 -9.60 44.21
N PRO A 205 8.55 -9.75 45.40
CA PRO A 205 7.41 -8.92 45.81
C PRO A 205 7.69 -7.41 45.85
N SER A 206 8.96 -7.00 46.03
CA SER A 206 9.35 -5.58 46.04
C SER A 206 9.11 -4.87 44.72
N LEU A 207 9.19 -5.59 43.59
CA LEU A 207 9.03 -5.03 42.25
C LEU A 207 7.58 -5.12 41.76
N GLY A 208 6.78 -6.03 42.33
CA GLY A 208 5.45 -6.37 41.84
C GLY A 208 4.31 -5.41 42.20
N MET A 209 4.60 -4.19 42.68
CA MET A 209 3.56 -3.23 43.05
C MET A 209 3.73 -1.89 42.34
N GLN A 210 4.82 -1.17 42.60
CA GLN A 210 5.00 0.20 42.11
C GLN A 210 5.18 0.27 40.61
N ILE A 211 6.00 -0.62 40.03
CA ILE A 211 6.31 -0.62 38.59
C ILE A 211 5.05 -0.97 37.78
N PRO A 212 4.33 -2.09 38.03
CA PRO A 212 3.11 -2.40 37.29
C PRO A 212 2.02 -1.34 37.42
N LEU A 213 1.90 -0.71 38.59
CA LEU A 213 0.92 0.33 38.84
C LEU A 213 1.20 1.59 38.01
N ALA A 214 2.45 2.04 37.96
CA ALA A 214 2.85 3.18 37.14
C ALA A 214 2.60 2.89 35.66
N CYS A 215 3.01 1.72 35.19
CA CYS A 215 2.78 1.26 33.83
C CYS A 215 1.29 1.23 33.46
N LEU A 216 0.42 0.73 34.36
CA LEU A 216 -1.02 0.70 34.13
C LEU A 216 -1.59 2.12 33.98
N TRP A 217 -1.24 3.06 34.86
CA TRP A 217 -1.77 4.42 34.81
C TRP A 217 -1.27 5.22 33.61
N PHE A 218 0.03 5.20 33.34
CA PHE A 218 0.57 5.87 32.15
C PHE A 218 0.07 5.19 30.86
N GLY A 219 0.02 3.86 30.85
CA GLY A 219 -0.51 3.08 29.73
C GLY A 219 -1.96 3.45 29.42
N ALA A 220 -2.82 3.51 30.44
CA ALA A 220 -4.23 3.90 30.28
C ALA A 220 -4.41 5.33 29.80
N LEU A 221 -3.57 6.27 30.28
CA LEU A 221 -3.58 7.64 29.76
C LEU A 221 -3.20 7.66 28.27
N THR A 222 -2.10 7.00 27.91
CA THR A 222 -1.61 6.98 26.53
C THR A 222 -2.52 6.21 25.58
N SER A 223 -3.24 5.18 26.04
CA SER A 223 -4.21 4.45 25.20
C SER A 223 -5.44 5.27 24.87
N VAL A 224 -5.88 6.17 25.76
CA VAL A 224 -6.96 7.11 25.48
C VAL A 224 -6.51 8.13 24.44
N VAL A 225 -5.29 8.65 24.57
CA VAL A 225 -4.70 9.57 23.58
C VAL A 225 -4.56 8.88 22.21
N ALA A 226 -4.00 7.68 22.17
CA ALA A 226 -3.83 6.91 20.94
C ALA A 226 -5.18 6.60 20.26
N ALA A 227 -6.22 6.27 21.03
CA ALA A 227 -7.57 6.05 20.51
C ALA A 227 -8.18 7.33 19.91
N ALA A 228 -8.01 8.49 20.56
CA ALA A 228 -8.48 9.76 20.04
C ALA A 228 -7.74 10.18 18.76
N MET A 229 -6.42 9.97 18.71
CA MET A 229 -5.60 10.17 17.50
C MET A 229 -6.05 9.25 16.36
N GLY A 230 -6.28 7.97 16.65
CA GLY A 230 -6.76 7.00 15.66
C GLY A 230 -8.13 7.37 15.09
N TRP A 231 -9.02 7.91 15.94
CA TRP A 231 -10.31 8.40 15.48
C TRP A 231 -10.20 9.60 14.55
N ALA A 232 -9.29 10.54 14.84
CA ALA A 232 -9.02 11.66 13.96
C ALA A 232 -8.40 11.23 12.63
N PHE A 233 -7.46 10.28 12.67
CA PHE A 233 -6.82 9.72 11.49
C PHE A 233 -7.83 9.00 10.58
N ALA A 234 -8.70 8.18 11.17
CA ALA A 234 -9.77 7.48 10.45
C ALA A 234 -10.77 8.44 9.78
N ALA A 235 -11.05 9.59 10.40
CA ALA A 235 -11.94 10.59 9.82
C ALA A 235 -11.37 11.24 8.55
N GLU A 236 -10.05 11.46 8.48
CA GLU A 236 -9.40 12.00 7.28
C GLU A 236 -9.26 10.97 6.15
N HIS A 237 -9.14 9.68 6.48
CA HIS A 237 -8.97 8.59 5.49
C HIS A 237 -10.31 7.96 5.06
N GLY A 238 -11.45 8.62 5.33
CA GLY A 238 -12.77 8.14 4.87
C GLY A 238 -13.40 7.01 5.71
N TYR A 239 -12.72 6.51 6.75
CA TYR A 239 -13.19 5.45 7.64
C TYR A 239 -14.07 5.95 8.81
N GLY A 240 -14.33 7.26 8.88
CA GLY A 240 -15.04 7.93 9.98
C GLY A 240 -16.57 7.91 9.92
N SER A 241 -17.17 7.38 8.86
CA SER A 241 -18.64 7.41 8.73
C SER A 241 -19.32 6.39 9.64
N TRP A 242 -20.20 6.86 10.52
CA TRP A 242 -21.10 6.02 11.32
C TRP A 242 -22.13 5.25 10.47
N SER A 243 -22.29 5.60 9.19
CA SER A 243 -23.32 5.02 8.29
C SER A 243 -22.87 3.76 7.54
N LYS A 244 -21.59 3.39 7.60
CA LYS A 244 -21.07 2.14 7.02
C LYS A 244 -20.46 1.29 8.14
N VAL A 245 -21.31 0.51 8.80
CA VAL A 245 -20.87 -0.56 9.71
C VAL A 245 -20.53 -1.75 8.83
N ASP A 246 -19.35 -1.71 8.22
CA ASP A 246 -18.78 -2.86 7.54
C ASP A 246 -18.12 -3.76 8.58
N MET A 247 -18.81 -4.85 8.95
CA MET A 247 -18.33 -5.80 9.96
C MET A 247 -17.27 -6.76 9.42
N ASP A 248 -17.08 -6.80 8.10
CA ASP A 248 -16.10 -7.64 7.42
C ASP A 248 -14.77 -6.89 7.21
N SER A 249 -14.79 -5.56 7.34
CA SER A 249 -13.59 -4.74 7.25
C SER A 249 -12.65 -4.93 8.45
N GLU A 250 -11.37 -5.20 8.19
CA GLU A 250 -10.32 -5.30 9.21
C GLU A 250 -10.21 -4.04 10.07
N ILE A 251 -10.47 -2.87 9.48
CA ILE A 251 -10.41 -1.59 10.19
C ILE A 251 -11.51 -1.47 11.25
N PHE A 252 -12.67 -2.11 11.03
CA PHE A 252 -13.74 -2.15 12.02
C PHE A 252 -13.28 -2.90 13.27
N TRP A 253 -12.70 -4.09 13.09
CA TRP A 253 -12.22 -4.90 14.20
C TRP A 253 -11.06 -4.25 14.93
N HIS A 254 -10.09 -3.68 14.22
CA HIS A 254 -8.97 -2.96 14.82
C HIS A 254 -9.45 -1.75 15.65
N ARG A 255 -10.40 -0.98 15.12
CA ARG A 255 -10.98 0.19 15.81
C ARG A 255 -11.63 -0.22 17.12
N TRP A 256 -12.54 -1.20 17.09
CA TRP A 256 -13.29 -1.59 18.27
C TRP A 256 -12.43 -2.32 19.30
N SER A 257 -11.49 -3.16 18.86
CA SER A 257 -10.56 -3.83 19.76
C SER A 257 -9.66 -2.81 20.49
N GLY A 258 -9.18 -1.78 19.80
CA GLY A 258 -8.47 -0.64 20.40
C GLY A 258 -9.29 0.14 21.44
N ILE A 259 -10.55 0.44 21.14
CA ILE A 259 -11.47 1.11 22.09
C ILE A 259 -11.71 0.24 23.33
N ILE A 260 -11.92 -1.06 23.15
CA ILE A 260 -12.10 -2.01 24.27
C ILE A 260 -10.87 -2.00 25.18
N VAL A 261 -9.66 -2.10 24.62
CA VAL A 261 -8.41 -2.01 25.39
C VAL A 261 -8.33 -0.70 26.16
N SER A 262 -8.65 0.42 25.53
CA SER A 262 -8.62 1.73 26.16
C SER A 262 -9.60 1.84 27.34
N VAL A 263 -10.86 1.43 27.15
CA VAL A 263 -11.88 1.43 28.22
C VAL A 263 -11.50 0.49 29.37
N LEU A 264 -11.07 -0.74 29.07
CA LEU A 264 -10.65 -1.69 30.10
C LEU A 264 -9.44 -1.18 30.89
N SER A 265 -8.49 -0.50 30.24
CA SER A 265 -7.32 0.07 30.91
C SER A 265 -7.69 1.16 31.91
N VAL A 266 -8.69 1.99 31.60
CA VAL A 266 -9.23 3.00 32.51
C VAL A 266 -9.96 2.33 33.68
N ILE A 267 -10.78 1.30 33.41
CA ILE A 267 -11.47 0.53 34.46
C ILE A 267 -10.46 -0.08 35.44
N PHE A 268 -9.45 -0.79 34.93
CA PHE A 268 -8.43 -1.39 35.79
C PHE A 268 -7.58 -0.34 36.52
N SER A 269 -7.32 0.82 35.91
CA SER A 269 -6.66 1.96 36.56
C SER A 269 -7.46 2.50 37.75
N LEU A 270 -8.79 2.60 37.62
CA LEU A 270 -9.69 3.00 38.71
C LEU A 270 -9.76 1.92 39.81
N VAL A 271 -9.79 0.65 39.44
CA VAL A 271 -9.71 -0.47 40.39
C VAL A 271 -8.39 -0.43 41.15
N ALA A 272 -7.28 -0.17 40.46
CA ALA A 272 -5.96 -0.03 41.07
C ALA A 272 -5.89 1.17 42.03
N PHE A 273 -6.45 2.32 41.63
CA PHE A 273 -6.57 3.49 42.50
C PHE A 273 -7.36 3.16 43.78
N LYS A 274 -8.49 2.46 43.66
CA LYS A 274 -9.29 2.01 44.81
C LYS A 274 -8.58 0.94 45.64
N ALA A 275 -7.71 0.12 45.04
CA ALA A 275 -6.89 -0.86 45.75
C ALA A 275 -5.86 -0.17 46.66
N VAL A 276 -5.16 0.84 46.12
CA VAL A 276 -4.09 1.58 46.82
C VAL A 276 -4.64 2.47 47.93
N THR A 277 -5.85 3.03 47.75
CA THR A 277 -6.51 3.90 48.75
C THR A 277 -7.38 3.12 49.74
N GLY A 278 -7.82 1.92 49.39
CA GLY A 278 -8.74 1.10 50.16
C GLY A 278 -8.06 0.07 51.06
N LYS A 279 -8.87 -0.68 51.83
CA LYS A 279 -8.42 -1.80 52.69
C LYS A 279 -8.70 -3.18 52.11
N LYS A 280 -9.16 -3.29 50.86
CA LYS A 280 -9.59 -4.56 50.25
C LYS A 280 -8.43 -5.21 49.47
N PRO A 281 -7.80 -6.29 49.99
CA PRO A 281 -6.65 -6.91 49.33
C PRO A 281 -7.00 -7.62 48.03
N SER A 282 -8.27 -8.01 47.82
CA SER A 282 -8.73 -8.65 46.59
C SER A 282 -8.59 -7.76 45.36
N LEU A 283 -8.74 -6.43 45.50
CA LEU A 283 -8.62 -5.49 44.39
C LEU A 283 -7.20 -5.49 43.81
N HIS A 284 -6.17 -5.75 44.63
CA HIS A 284 -4.79 -5.89 44.13
C HIS A 284 -4.61 -7.05 43.18
N LYS A 285 -5.34 -8.15 43.38
CA LYS A 285 -5.32 -9.28 42.45
C LYS A 285 -6.06 -8.95 41.16
N VAL A 286 -7.20 -8.25 41.27
CA VAL A 286 -8.05 -7.89 40.12
C VAL A 286 -7.31 -7.00 39.13
N TRP A 287 -6.70 -5.88 39.55
CA TRP A 287 -6.04 -4.99 38.59
C TRP A 287 -4.74 -5.59 38.03
N LYS A 288 -4.04 -6.44 38.80
CA LYS A 288 -2.85 -7.16 38.32
C LYS A 288 -3.21 -8.19 37.25
N LEU A 289 -4.27 -8.96 37.49
CA LEU A 289 -4.81 -9.87 36.47
C LEU A 289 -5.32 -9.09 35.26
N GLY A 290 -6.00 -7.97 35.49
CA GLY A 290 -6.44 -7.06 34.44
C GLY A 290 -5.28 -6.55 33.58
N LEU A 291 -4.14 -6.22 34.18
CA LEU A 291 -2.94 -5.81 33.44
C LEU A 291 -2.35 -6.94 32.58
N LEU A 292 -2.39 -8.20 33.05
CA LEU A 292 -2.01 -9.36 32.22
C LEU A 292 -2.96 -9.54 31.03
N VAL A 293 -4.27 -9.35 31.26
CA VAL A 293 -5.27 -9.41 30.19
C VAL A 293 -5.05 -8.28 29.18
N LEU A 294 -4.81 -7.04 29.63
CA LEU A 294 -4.49 -5.92 28.75
C LEU A 294 -3.24 -6.16 27.92
N ALA A 295 -2.20 -6.77 28.50
CA ALA A 295 -0.99 -7.14 27.77
C ALA A 295 -1.27 -8.16 26.66
N GLY A 296 -2.14 -9.14 26.89
CA GLY A 296 -2.57 -10.08 25.84
C GLY A 296 -3.40 -9.37 24.76
N LEU A 297 -4.40 -8.58 25.17
CA LEU A 297 -5.27 -7.86 24.25
C LEU A 297 -4.49 -6.88 23.36
N VAL A 298 -3.56 -6.11 23.93
CA VAL A 298 -2.79 -5.14 23.15
C VAL A 298 -1.85 -5.82 22.14
N GLY A 299 -1.40 -7.04 22.43
CA GLY A 299 -0.70 -7.87 21.45
C GLY A 299 -1.58 -8.26 20.27
N LEU A 300 -2.85 -8.64 20.53
CA LEU A 300 -3.82 -8.95 19.47
C LEU A 300 -4.17 -7.71 18.63
N VAL A 301 -4.43 -6.57 19.27
CA VAL A 301 -4.71 -5.31 18.56
C VAL A 301 -3.49 -4.84 17.76
N GLY A 302 -2.29 -4.99 18.31
CA GLY A 302 -1.04 -4.68 17.63
C GLY A 302 -0.81 -5.57 16.41
N HIS A 303 -1.16 -6.86 16.49
CA HIS A 303 -1.12 -7.76 15.35
C HIS A 303 -2.07 -7.32 14.23
N GLN A 304 -3.34 -7.05 14.56
CA GLN A 304 -4.32 -6.49 13.62
C GLN A 304 -3.85 -5.17 13.00
N GLY A 305 -3.21 -4.30 13.80
CA GLY A 305 -2.64 -3.05 13.30
C GLY A 305 -1.47 -3.27 12.34
N GLY A 306 -0.70 -4.35 12.52
CA GLY A 306 0.34 -4.77 11.59
C GLY A 306 -0.24 -5.28 10.28
N GLU A 307 -1.28 -6.12 10.32
CA GLU A 307 -1.98 -6.63 9.12
C GLU A 307 -2.54 -5.49 8.26
N LEU A 308 -3.12 -4.45 8.88
CA LEU A 308 -3.59 -3.25 8.16
C LEU A 308 -2.50 -2.50 7.40
N VAL A 309 -1.24 -2.58 7.84
CA VAL A 309 -0.10 -1.87 7.26
C VAL A 309 0.65 -2.74 6.25
N TYR A 310 0.82 -4.03 6.56
CA TYR A 310 1.68 -4.95 5.81
C TYR A 310 0.92 -6.03 5.02
N GLY A 311 -0.40 -6.06 5.10
CA GLY A 311 -1.25 -7.10 4.51
C GLY A 311 -1.26 -8.39 5.32
N LYS A 312 -2.27 -9.26 5.07
CA LYS A 312 -2.41 -10.56 5.76
C LYS A 312 -1.29 -11.55 5.40
N ALA A 313 -0.78 -11.47 4.18
CA ALA A 313 0.20 -12.42 3.64
C ALA A 313 1.65 -12.16 4.11
N MET A 314 1.91 -11.12 4.92
CA MET A 314 3.26 -10.76 5.35
C MET A 314 3.99 -11.93 6.03
N TYR A 315 3.33 -12.60 6.97
CA TYR A 315 3.94 -13.70 7.72
C TYR A 315 4.02 -14.98 6.90
N THR A 316 3.03 -15.27 6.05
CA THR A 316 3.05 -16.46 5.18
C THR A 316 4.21 -16.37 4.20
N LYS A 317 4.38 -15.23 3.53
CA LYS A 317 5.55 -14.97 2.67
C LYS A 317 6.88 -15.04 3.44
N ALA A 318 6.93 -14.49 4.65
CA ALA A 318 8.15 -14.56 5.48
C ALA A 318 8.49 -16.01 5.88
N PHE A 319 7.49 -16.87 6.12
CA PHE A 319 7.70 -18.28 6.38
C PHE A 319 8.06 -19.05 5.11
N GLU A 320 7.44 -18.76 3.95
CA GLU A 320 7.80 -19.32 2.65
C GLU A 320 9.25 -19.01 2.26
N LEU A 321 9.76 -17.82 2.60
CA LEU A 321 11.15 -17.47 2.38
C LEU A 321 12.13 -18.41 3.11
N ILE A 322 11.74 -18.91 4.29
CA ILE A 322 12.57 -19.79 5.13
C ILE A 322 12.29 -21.27 4.84
N LEU A 323 11.04 -21.61 4.53
CA LEU A 323 10.55 -22.99 4.42
C LEU A 323 10.41 -23.48 2.97
N GLY A 324 10.56 -22.59 1.98
CA GLY A 324 10.19 -22.81 0.59
C GLY A 324 8.68 -22.59 0.36
N PRO A 325 8.24 -22.33 -0.89
CA PRO A 325 6.82 -22.31 -1.21
C PRO A 325 6.20 -23.65 -0.80
N ALA A 326 5.04 -23.61 -0.14
CA ALA A 326 4.31 -24.83 0.13
C ALA A 326 3.96 -25.47 -1.22
N GLU A 327 4.37 -26.72 -1.45
CA GLU A 327 3.84 -27.51 -2.57
C GLU A 327 2.31 -27.52 -2.41
N GLU A 328 1.62 -26.73 -3.23
CA GLU A 328 0.17 -26.86 -3.34
C GLU A 328 -0.12 -28.29 -3.77
N PRO A 329 -1.01 -29.02 -3.08
CA PRO A 329 -1.45 -30.30 -3.59
C PRO A 329 -2.16 -30.01 -4.90
N ALA A 330 -1.61 -30.53 -6.00
CA ALA A 330 -2.17 -30.45 -7.34
C ALA A 330 -3.70 -30.53 -7.26
N GLU A 331 -4.38 -29.45 -7.65
CA GLU A 331 -5.82 -29.48 -7.85
C GLU A 331 -6.13 -30.66 -8.78
N GLU A 332 -6.76 -31.67 -8.20
CA GLU A 332 -7.38 -32.75 -8.93
C GLU A 332 -8.39 -32.08 -9.86
N THR A 333 -8.05 -32.06 -11.15
CA THR A 333 -8.93 -31.62 -12.23
C THR A 333 -10.19 -32.47 -12.21
N ALA A 334 -11.17 -32.04 -11.42
CA ALA A 334 -12.52 -32.51 -11.49
C ALA A 334 -13.07 -32.00 -12.82
N ALA A 335 -13.01 -32.86 -13.84
CA ALA A 335 -13.74 -32.69 -15.07
C ALA A 335 -15.18 -32.31 -14.74
N ALA A 336 -15.54 -31.06 -15.02
CA ALA A 336 -16.92 -30.62 -15.03
C ALA A 336 -17.63 -31.40 -16.15
N GLU A 337 -18.52 -32.32 -15.77
CA GLU A 337 -19.58 -32.74 -16.66
C GLU A 337 -20.42 -31.50 -17.00
N GLU A 338 -20.41 -31.09 -18.26
CA GLU A 338 -21.33 -30.08 -18.79
C GLU A 338 -22.79 -30.52 -18.52
N PRO A 339 -23.63 -29.72 -17.85
CA PRO A 339 -25.05 -29.89 -17.95
C PRO A 339 -25.52 -29.20 -19.23
N ALA A 340 -26.04 -29.99 -20.17
CA ALA A 340 -26.74 -29.51 -21.36
C ALA A 340 -27.82 -28.48 -20.97
N ALA A 341 -27.65 -27.25 -21.42
CA ALA A 341 -28.67 -26.22 -21.35
C ALA A 341 -29.75 -26.52 -22.42
N GLU A 342 -30.98 -26.74 -21.99
CA GLU A 342 -32.16 -26.66 -22.87
C GLU A 342 -32.38 -25.19 -23.27
N GLU A 343 -32.33 -24.90 -24.58
CA GLU A 343 -32.73 -23.61 -25.15
C GLU A 343 -34.24 -23.38 -24.93
N PRO A 344 -34.68 -22.22 -24.42
CA PRO A 344 -36.07 -21.83 -24.48
C PRO A 344 -36.38 -21.22 -25.86
N ALA A 345 -37.30 -21.87 -26.59
CA ALA A 345 -37.86 -21.37 -27.83
C ALA A 345 -38.52 -19.99 -27.63
N ALA A 346 -37.99 -18.97 -28.32
CA ALA A 346 -38.66 -17.69 -28.49
C ALA A 346 -39.40 -17.69 -29.84
N GLU A 347 -40.71 -17.37 -29.79
CA GLU A 347 -41.59 -17.23 -30.94
C GLU A 347 -41.17 -16.07 -31.85
N GLU A 348 -41.01 -16.34 -33.16
CA GLU A 348 -40.89 -15.31 -34.21
C GLU A 348 -42.26 -14.66 -34.50
N PRO A 349 -42.35 -13.32 -34.64
CA PRO A 349 -43.51 -12.69 -35.25
C PRO A 349 -43.38 -12.69 -36.78
N ALA A 350 -44.43 -13.19 -37.44
CA ALA A 350 -44.57 -13.22 -38.89
C ALA A 350 -44.55 -11.81 -39.51
N ALA A 351 -43.69 -11.61 -40.51
CA ALA A 351 -43.78 -10.51 -41.47
C ALA A 351 -43.84 -11.08 -42.89
N GLU A 352 -44.84 -10.64 -43.63
CA GLU A 352 -45.23 -11.10 -44.96
C GLU A 352 -44.18 -10.79 -46.05
N GLU A 353 -43.94 -11.76 -46.94
CA GLU A 353 -43.23 -11.57 -48.22
C GLU A 353 -43.98 -10.62 -49.17
N PRO A 354 -43.24 -9.95 -50.06
CA PRO A 354 -43.65 -9.94 -51.46
C PRO A 354 -42.57 -10.48 -52.40
N ALA A 355 -43.05 -11.23 -53.39
CA ALA A 355 -42.29 -11.97 -54.38
C ALA A 355 -41.75 -11.13 -55.55
N ALA A 356 -40.77 -11.75 -56.23
CA ALA A 356 -40.38 -11.60 -57.64
C ALA A 356 -39.38 -10.46 -57.94
N GLU A 357 -38.33 -10.59 -58.77
CA GLU A 357 -38.00 -11.54 -59.86
C GLU A 357 -36.48 -11.79 -59.93
N GLU A 358 -36.07 -12.98 -60.36
CA GLU A 358 -34.69 -13.28 -60.79
C GLU A 358 -34.35 -12.60 -62.13
N PRO A 359 -33.05 -12.40 -62.40
CA PRO A 359 -32.55 -12.85 -63.69
C PRO A 359 -31.30 -13.74 -63.56
N ALA A 360 -31.31 -14.75 -64.41
CA ALA A 360 -30.29 -15.77 -64.58
C ALA A 360 -29.06 -15.30 -65.39
N THR A 361 -28.09 -16.20 -65.50
CA THR A 361 -27.04 -16.36 -66.56
C THR A 361 -25.80 -15.43 -66.44
N GLU A 362 -24.52 -15.87 -66.49
CA GLU A 362 -23.84 -17.15 -66.79
C GLU A 362 -22.47 -17.21 -66.08
N GLU A 363 -22.01 -18.41 -65.73
CA GLU A 363 -20.58 -18.72 -65.60
C GLU A 363 -20.00 -19.06 -66.98
N PRO A 364 -18.71 -18.74 -67.23
CA PRO A 364 -17.90 -19.61 -68.05
C PRO A 364 -16.69 -20.16 -67.28
N ALA A 365 -16.42 -21.42 -67.59
CA ALA A 365 -15.42 -22.29 -67.00
C ALA A 365 -13.98 -22.01 -67.45
N THR A 366 -13.05 -22.35 -66.54
CA THR A 366 -11.74 -23.03 -66.71
C THR A 366 -10.72 -22.50 -67.74
N GLU A 367 -9.47 -22.30 -67.31
CA GLU A 367 -8.31 -23.17 -67.64
C GLU A 367 -7.10 -22.85 -66.74
N GLU A 368 -6.57 -23.85 -66.04
CA GLU A 368 -5.17 -23.86 -65.54
C GLU A 368 -4.23 -24.12 -66.72
N PRO A 369 -2.96 -23.65 -66.63
CA PRO A 369 -1.91 -24.65 -66.72
C PRO A 369 -0.76 -24.47 -65.71
N ALA A 370 -0.10 -25.59 -65.48
CA ALA A 370 0.94 -25.85 -64.50
C ALA A 370 2.37 -25.48 -64.94
N THR A 371 3.22 -25.30 -63.91
CA THR A 371 4.67 -25.60 -63.81
C THR A 371 5.69 -24.88 -64.71
N GLU A 372 6.73 -24.30 -64.10
CA GLU A 372 8.11 -24.86 -64.06
C GLU A 372 9.01 -24.04 -63.09
N GLU A 373 9.75 -24.73 -62.21
CA GLU A 373 10.95 -24.22 -61.53
C GLU A 373 12.11 -24.05 -62.53
N PRO A 374 13.15 -23.27 -62.18
CA PRO A 374 14.45 -23.94 -62.09
C PRO A 374 15.33 -23.50 -60.92
N ALA A 375 16.24 -24.41 -60.59
CA ALA A 375 17.22 -24.38 -59.51
C ALA A 375 18.56 -23.70 -59.89
N THR A 376 19.26 -23.26 -58.84
CA THR A 376 20.73 -23.18 -58.60
C THR A 376 21.63 -22.39 -59.55
N GLU A 377 22.43 -21.48 -58.98
CA GLU A 377 23.91 -21.58 -58.94
C GLU A 377 24.50 -20.72 -57.80
N GLU A 378 25.34 -21.35 -56.97
CA GLU A 378 26.35 -20.74 -56.10
C GLU A 378 27.59 -20.40 -56.95
N PRO A 379 28.49 -19.48 -56.54
CA PRO A 379 29.75 -20.03 -56.03
C PRO A 379 30.48 -19.23 -54.94
N ALA A 380 31.10 -19.99 -54.05
CA ALA A 380 32.52 -19.99 -53.66
C ALA A 380 33.09 -18.87 -52.77
N ALA A 381 33.60 -19.36 -51.65
CA ALA A 381 34.48 -18.74 -50.67
C ALA A 381 35.86 -18.33 -51.22
N GLU A 382 36.46 -17.33 -50.57
CA GLU A 382 37.91 -17.22 -50.45
C GLU A 382 38.27 -16.99 -48.97
N GLU A 383 39.09 -17.91 -48.47
CA GLU A 383 39.65 -18.02 -47.12
C GLU A 383 41.06 -17.40 -47.15
N THR A 384 41.38 -16.49 -46.22
CA THR A 384 42.77 -16.27 -45.81
C THR A 384 42.89 -15.95 -44.32
N ALA A 385 43.31 -16.98 -43.59
CA ALA A 385 44.46 -17.02 -42.68
C ALA A 385 44.46 -16.19 -41.38
N GLU A 386 44.49 -16.97 -40.29
CA GLU A 386 44.97 -16.67 -38.95
C GLU A 386 46.33 -15.95 -38.89
N ALA A 387 46.49 -15.11 -37.86
CA ALA A 387 47.76 -15.02 -37.13
C ALA A 387 47.49 -14.70 -35.65
N THR A 388 47.63 -15.73 -34.83
CA THR A 388 47.75 -15.70 -33.37
C THR A 388 49.09 -15.09 -32.93
N THR A 389 49.10 -14.26 -31.88
CA THR A 389 50.19 -14.22 -30.88
C THR A 389 49.68 -13.71 -29.53
N ASP A 390 49.48 -14.66 -28.63
CA ASP A 390 49.99 -14.75 -27.25
C ASP A 390 50.51 -13.53 -26.46
N THR A 391 50.04 -13.47 -25.21
CA THR A 391 50.82 -13.40 -23.95
C THR A 391 51.32 -12.04 -23.41
N SER A 392 50.62 -11.60 -22.34
CA SER A 392 51.09 -11.39 -20.94
C SER A 392 51.94 -10.17 -20.52
N SER A 393 51.51 -9.66 -19.35
CA SER A 393 52.24 -9.13 -18.17
C SER A 393 52.81 -7.71 -18.13
N GLU A 394 52.39 -7.03 -17.05
CA GLU A 394 53.14 -6.10 -16.16
C GLU A 394 53.61 -4.75 -16.76
N ALA A 395 53.63 -3.62 -16.07
CA ALA A 395 53.52 -3.26 -14.66
C ALA A 395 53.01 -1.82 -14.52
N ALA A 396 52.64 -1.50 -13.28
CA ALA A 396 52.47 -0.21 -12.63
C ALA A 396 53.01 1.07 -13.32
N ASP A 397 52.23 2.14 -13.25
CA ASP A 397 52.71 3.37 -12.63
C ASP A 397 51.57 4.17 -11.99
N SER A 398 51.94 4.79 -10.89
CA SER A 398 51.16 5.59 -9.95
C SER A 398 51.14 7.05 -10.40
N ASP A 399 50.02 7.76 -10.26
CA ASP A 399 50.04 9.18 -9.90
C ASP A 399 48.64 9.67 -9.46
N GLU A 400 48.55 9.98 -8.17
CA GLU A 400 47.69 11.01 -7.59
C GLU A 400 48.15 12.38 -8.14
N PRO A 401 47.36 13.49 -8.14
CA PRO A 401 47.12 14.17 -6.87
C PRO A 401 45.87 15.06 -6.74
N ALA A 402 45.70 15.49 -5.48
CA ALA A 402 45.31 16.83 -5.02
C ALA A 402 43.82 17.19 -4.91
N THR A 403 43.34 17.02 -3.68
CA THR A 403 42.33 17.81 -2.98
C THR A 403 42.70 19.30 -2.90
N ASP A 404 41.72 20.19 -3.07
CA ASP A 404 41.80 21.59 -2.68
C ASP A 404 40.53 21.98 -1.89
N GLU A 405 40.68 22.15 -0.57
CA GLU A 405 39.76 22.91 0.30
C GLU A 405 40.19 24.38 0.31
N PRO A 406 39.26 25.31 0.56
CA PRO A 406 39.65 26.51 1.30
C PRO A 406 38.75 26.79 2.51
N ALA A 407 39.42 26.79 3.65
CA ALA A 407 39.52 27.86 4.66
C ALA A 407 38.23 28.53 5.19
N THR A 408 38.05 28.28 6.48
CA THR A 408 37.33 29.07 7.49
C THR A 408 37.76 30.53 7.56
N ASP A 409 36.79 31.44 7.74
CA ASP A 409 37.02 32.77 8.30
C ASP A 409 35.84 33.16 9.21
N GLU A 410 36.06 33.15 10.52
CA GLU A 410 35.22 33.82 11.53
C GLU A 410 35.83 35.18 11.85
N PRO A 411 35.00 36.20 12.15
CA PRO A 411 35.42 37.15 13.16
C PRO A 411 34.35 37.45 14.21
N ALA A 412 34.83 37.37 15.46
CA ALA A 412 34.68 38.33 16.54
C ALA A 412 33.27 38.71 17.06
N THR A 413 33.05 38.25 18.29
CA THR A 413 32.20 38.85 19.34
C THR A 413 32.46 40.35 19.53
N ASP A 414 31.39 41.14 19.66
CA ASP A 414 31.40 42.41 20.37
C ASP A 414 30.20 42.46 21.34
N GLU A 415 30.51 42.58 22.62
CA GLU A 415 29.57 42.94 23.68
C GLU A 415 29.73 44.45 23.93
N THR A 416 28.67 45.24 23.86
CA THR A 416 28.49 46.42 24.73
C THR A 416 27.06 46.97 24.67
N GLU A 417 26.52 47.19 25.88
CA GLU A 417 25.35 47.99 26.34
C GLU A 417 23.90 47.61 25.95
#